data_AF-A0A4S2MBS8-F1
#
_entry.id   AF-A0A4S2MBS8-F1
#
_cell.length_a   1.000
_cell.length_b   1.000
_cell.length_c   1.000
_cell.angle_alpha   90.00
_cell.angle_beta   90.00
_cell.angle_gamma   90.00
#
_symmetry.space_group_name_H-M   'P 1'
#
loop_
_entity.id
_entity.type
_entity.pdbx_description
1 polymer ?
#
loop_
_entity_poly.entity_id
_entity_poly.type
_entity_poly.pdbx_seq_one_letter_code
_entity_poly.pdbx_strand_id
1 'polypeptide(L)'
;MPFYERPSELPEYGFEAPVYVNPTDYIDFKNGYTDTLNHRRSRWAEHFSRKSITRGRKLKRFCRKGIPPASRPEIWMMVSGAKSRMEASPGLYLEAVSKEPDKKLMSVILADLPRTFPENAFFKNFTDPESKLPSLKRVLVAFAAQFPKVGYCQGFNYIAAMLLLVLRGTPEANEERAFWLLDALINHILPPYYSDDMVSVRRDCMVLGDLIKLRDPALNAIVVNSGVNYTTLCAKWFICLYADVLPIETTMRIFDCLFYEGDKILFRAGFALIRLHRNHLLQCDEFPALLTTFRTMCHDKQTLWCHEFLQAMFTLPGNLSRKTIEELRQSAERRVLEENSS
;
A
#
# COMPACT_ATOMS: atom_id res chain seq x y z
N MET A 1 -18.28 0.64 -24.94
CA MET A 1 -17.78 2.03 -24.86
C MET A 1 -16.36 2.03 -25.40
N PRO A 2 -16.00 2.93 -26.32
CA PRO A 2 -14.63 3.03 -26.78
C PRO A 2 -13.79 3.53 -25.61
N PHE A 3 -12.71 2.81 -25.31
CA PHE A 3 -11.73 3.19 -24.32
C PHE A 3 -11.16 4.55 -24.72
N TYR A 4 -11.24 5.54 -23.84
CA TYR A 4 -10.53 6.80 -24.00
C TYR A 4 -9.04 6.47 -23.98
N GLU A 5 -8.41 6.33 -25.14
CA GLU A 5 -6.96 6.22 -25.25
C GLU A 5 -6.37 7.57 -24.83
N ARG A 6 -5.65 7.55 -23.70
CA ARG A 6 -4.95 8.71 -23.17
C ARG A 6 -3.80 9.05 -24.13
N PRO A 7 -3.58 10.33 -24.50
CA PRO A 7 -2.39 10.73 -25.26
C PRO A 7 -1.11 10.30 -24.54
N SER A 8 -0.13 9.83 -25.30
CA SER A 8 0.95 8.93 -24.88
C SER A 8 2.23 9.62 -24.36
N GLU A 9 2.15 10.61 -23.47
CA GLU A 9 3.38 11.24 -22.94
C GLU A 9 3.67 10.92 -21.47
N LEU A 10 2.65 10.65 -20.65
CA LEU A 10 2.83 10.38 -19.22
C LEU A 10 2.84 8.87 -18.90
N PRO A 11 3.73 8.43 -18.00
CA PRO A 11 3.68 7.08 -17.44
C PRO A 11 2.29 6.75 -16.84
N GLU A 12 1.89 5.46 -16.85
CA GLU A 12 0.55 4.98 -16.45
C GLU A 12 -0.01 5.63 -15.16
N TYR A 13 0.87 5.85 -14.17
CA TYR A 13 0.54 6.43 -12.86
C TYR A 13 1.12 7.83 -12.63
N GLY A 14 1.73 8.47 -13.63
CA GLY A 14 2.27 9.84 -13.52
C GLY A 14 3.58 9.99 -12.77
N PHE A 15 4.28 8.89 -12.47
CA PHE A 15 5.62 8.90 -11.87
C PHE A 15 6.70 8.76 -12.94
N GLU A 16 7.71 9.62 -12.87
CA GLU A 16 8.91 9.54 -13.70
C GLU A 16 9.87 8.43 -13.22
N ALA A 17 11.03 8.31 -13.85
CA ALA A 17 12.08 7.40 -13.38
C ALA A 17 12.51 7.78 -11.94
N PRO A 18 12.59 6.82 -11.00
CA PRO A 18 13.04 7.14 -9.66
C PRO A 18 14.50 7.62 -9.68
N VAL A 19 14.77 8.76 -9.03
CA VAL A 19 16.10 9.43 -9.06
C VAL A 19 17.23 8.55 -8.51
N TYR A 20 16.90 7.60 -7.63
CA TYR A 20 17.86 6.68 -7.01
C TYR A 20 18.22 5.47 -7.88
N VAL A 21 17.59 5.28 -9.05
CA VAL A 21 17.88 4.18 -9.97
C VAL A 21 18.67 4.72 -11.16
N ASN A 22 19.74 4.01 -11.54
CA ASN A 22 20.48 4.33 -12.76
C ASN A 22 19.53 4.26 -13.98
N PRO A 23 19.56 5.25 -14.90
CA PRO A 23 18.75 5.23 -16.11
C PRO A 23 18.78 3.90 -16.90
N THR A 24 19.94 3.24 -17.00
CA THR A 24 20.06 1.96 -17.69
C THR A 24 19.28 0.85 -16.98
N ASP A 25 19.42 0.74 -15.65
CA ASP A 25 18.66 -0.25 -14.85
C ASP A 25 17.15 -0.03 -14.98
N TYR A 26 16.72 1.24 -15.05
CA TYR A 26 15.31 1.58 -15.22
C TYR A 26 14.78 1.23 -16.62
N ILE A 27 15.59 1.41 -17.67
CA ILE A 27 15.26 0.99 -19.04
C ILE A 27 15.14 -0.53 -19.10
N ASP A 28 16.10 -1.26 -18.52
CA ASP A 28 16.10 -2.72 -18.48
C ASP A 28 14.86 -3.26 -17.75
N PHE A 29 14.53 -2.66 -16.61
CA PHE A 29 13.29 -2.95 -15.89
C PHE A 29 12.07 -2.69 -16.78
N LYS A 30 11.96 -1.53 -17.43
CA LYS A 30 10.81 -1.21 -18.29
C LYS A 30 10.64 -2.22 -19.43
N ASN A 31 11.73 -2.61 -20.08
CA ASN A 31 11.72 -3.58 -21.17
C ASN A 31 11.21 -4.95 -20.68
N GLY A 32 11.84 -5.51 -19.65
CA GLY A 32 11.45 -6.82 -19.11
C GLY A 32 10.06 -6.83 -18.48
N TYR A 33 9.67 -5.73 -17.83
CA TYR A 33 8.36 -5.63 -17.20
C TYR A 33 7.23 -5.44 -18.22
N THR A 34 7.48 -4.78 -19.35
CA THR A 34 6.50 -4.66 -20.44
C THR A 34 6.07 -6.03 -20.97
N ASP A 35 7.02 -6.95 -21.18
CA ASP A 35 6.72 -8.33 -21.58
C ASP A 35 5.89 -9.07 -20.52
N THR A 36 6.25 -8.87 -19.25
CA THR A 36 5.48 -9.40 -18.13
C THR A 36 4.03 -8.87 -18.15
N LEU A 37 3.83 -7.57 -18.35
CA LEU A 37 2.51 -6.94 -18.42
C LEU A 37 1.69 -7.45 -19.60
N ASN A 38 2.29 -7.55 -20.79
CA ASN A 38 1.63 -8.08 -21.99
C ASN A 38 1.19 -9.53 -21.80
N HIS A 39 2.09 -10.36 -21.28
CA HIS A 39 1.76 -11.73 -20.96
C HIS A 39 0.67 -11.82 -19.87
N ARG A 40 0.69 -10.97 -18.84
CA ARG A 40 -0.40 -10.90 -17.84
C ARG A 40 -1.72 -10.52 -18.51
N ARG A 41 -1.76 -9.48 -19.33
CA ARG A 41 -2.96 -9.02 -20.05
C ARG A 41 -3.59 -10.16 -20.86
N SER A 42 -2.79 -10.86 -21.65
CA SER A 42 -3.24 -12.03 -22.43
C SER A 42 -3.85 -13.12 -21.55
N ARG A 43 -3.15 -13.52 -20.47
CA ARG A 43 -3.64 -14.55 -19.55
C ARG A 43 -4.92 -14.13 -18.81
N TRP A 44 -5.06 -12.86 -18.46
CA TRP A 44 -6.28 -12.36 -17.83
C TRP A 44 -7.46 -12.35 -18.81
N ALA A 45 -7.25 -11.91 -20.06
CA ALA A 45 -8.27 -11.93 -21.10
C ALA A 45 -8.76 -13.35 -21.38
N GLU A 46 -7.86 -14.33 -21.48
CA GLU A 46 -8.19 -15.75 -21.69
C GLU A 46 -9.09 -16.32 -20.58
N HIS A 47 -8.85 -15.96 -19.32
CA HIS A 47 -9.54 -16.58 -18.18
C HIS A 47 -10.74 -15.80 -17.66
N PHE A 48 -10.82 -14.49 -17.90
CA PHE A 48 -11.80 -13.62 -17.22
C PHE A 48 -12.60 -12.69 -18.15
N SER A 49 -12.28 -12.56 -19.45
CA SER A 49 -12.99 -11.62 -20.35
C SER A 49 -14.49 -11.92 -20.55
N ARG A 50 -14.90 -13.19 -20.43
CA ARG A 50 -16.26 -13.66 -20.71
C ARG A 50 -16.91 -14.40 -19.53
N LYS A 51 -16.27 -14.38 -18.36
CA LYS A 51 -16.69 -15.17 -17.19
C LYS A 51 -16.95 -14.26 -16.01
N SER A 52 -18.00 -14.55 -15.26
CA SER A 52 -18.18 -13.95 -13.94
C SER A 52 -16.96 -14.27 -13.08
N ILE A 53 -16.31 -13.23 -12.59
CA ILE A 53 -15.09 -13.34 -11.80
C ILE A 53 -15.49 -13.60 -10.35
N THR A 54 -15.16 -14.78 -9.84
CA THR A 54 -15.47 -15.18 -8.46
C THR A 54 -14.20 -15.44 -7.66
N ARG A 55 -14.29 -15.22 -6.33
CA ARG A 55 -13.19 -15.56 -5.40
C ARG A 55 -12.94 -17.07 -5.44
N GLY A 56 -11.67 -17.47 -5.32
CA GLY A 56 -11.24 -18.85 -5.47
C GLY A 56 -9.75 -18.98 -5.78
N ARG A 57 -9.23 -20.21 -5.75
CA ARG A 57 -7.80 -20.51 -5.92
C ARG A 57 -7.20 -19.92 -7.21
N LYS A 58 -7.97 -19.91 -8.30
CA LYS A 58 -7.51 -19.36 -9.59
C LYS A 58 -7.32 -17.85 -9.49
N LEU A 59 -8.36 -17.10 -9.10
CA LEU A 59 -8.27 -15.64 -8.99
C LEU A 59 -7.16 -15.21 -8.02
N LYS A 60 -7.06 -15.89 -6.87
CA LYS A 60 -5.94 -15.70 -5.92
C LYS A 60 -4.58 -15.77 -6.59
N ARG A 61 -4.33 -16.83 -7.38
CA ARG A 61 -3.08 -17.02 -8.11
C ARG A 61 -2.84 -15.91 -9.12
N PHE A 62 -3.89 -15.43 -9.78
CA PHE A 62 -3.78 -14.35 -10.76
C PHE A 62 -3.50 -13.00 -10.09
N CYS A 63 -4.12 -12.68 -8.95
CA CYS A 63 -3.78 -11.50 -8.14
C CYS A 63 -2.30 -11.52 -7.74
N ARG A 64 -1.78 -12.65 -7.25
CA ARG A 64 -0.35 -12.81 -6.92
C ARG A 64 0.58 -12.63 -8.12
N LYS A 65 0.16 -13.11 -9.30
CA LYS A 65 0.91 -12.95 -10.56
C LYS A 65 0.78 -11.55 -11.16
N GLY A 66 -0.22 -10.77 -10.76
CA GLY A 66 -0.44 -9.37 -11.13
C GLY A 66 -1.73 -9.15 -11.89
N ILE A 67 -2.46 -8.11 -11.50
CA ILE A 67 -3.63 -7.63 -12.20
C ILE A 67 -3.17 -6.60 -13.26
N PRO A 68 -3.60 -6.70 -14.54
CA PRO A 68 -3.31 -5.69 -15.54
C PRO A 68 -3.84 -4.31 -15.11
N PRO A 69 -3.10 -3.21 -15.35
CA PRO A 69 -3.50 -1.85 -14.97
C PRO A 69 -4.96 -1.52 -15.26
N ALA A 70 -5.40 -1.74 -16.51
CA ALA A 70 -6.77 -1.46 -16.95
C ALA A 70 -7.86 -2.29 -16.23
N SER A 71 -7.50 -3.42 -15.60
CA SER A 71 -8.44 -4.28 -14.86
C SER A 71 -8.46 -3.98 -13.37
N ARG A 72 -7.44 -3.29 -12.82
CA ARG A 72 -7.36 -3.01 -11.37
C ARG A 72 -8.60 -2.31 -10.81
N PRO A 73 -9.17 -1.26 -11.43
CA PRO A 73 -10.33 -0.57 -10.89
C PRO A 73 -11.49 -1.52 -10.58
N GLU A 74 -11.86 -2.37 -11.53
CA GLU A 74 -12.99 -3.28 -11.37
C GLU A 74 -12.67 -4.45 -10.44
N ILE A 75 -11.47 -5.03 -10.57
CA ILE A 75 -11.09 -6.17 -9.75
C ILE A 75 -10.95 -5.78 -8.29
N TRP A 76 -10.28 -4.67 -7.97
CA TRP A 76 -10.13 -4.20 -6.59
C TRP A 76 -11.49 -3.87 -5.96
N MET A 77 -12.38 -3.19 -6.68
CA MET A 77 -13.74 -2.90 -6.19
C MET A 77 -14.51 -4.19 -5.86
N MET A 78 -14.39 -5.22 -6.71
CA MET A 78 -15.06 -6.50 -6.50
C MET A 78 -14.43 -7.32 -5.37
N VAL A 79 -13.11 -7.55 -5.39
CA VAL A 79 -12.48 -8.50 -4.45
C VAL A 79 -12.47 -7.99 -3.01
N SER A 80 -12.51 -6.68 -2.82
CA SER A 80 -12.54 -6.00 -1.52
C SER A 80 -13.95 -5.85 -0.94
N GLY A 81 -14.98 -6.15 -1.73
CA GLY A 81 -16.38 -5.89 -1.39
C GLY A 81 -16.80 -4.43 -1.48
N ALA A 82 -15.91 -3.50 -1.86
CA ALA A 82 -16.22 -2.08 -2.00
C ALA A 82 -17.39 -1.83 -2.96
N LYS A 83 -17.45 -2.57 -4.09
CA LYS A 83 -18.56 -2.47 -5.05
C LYS A 83 -19.90 -2.76 -4.40
N SER A 84 -19.98 -3.85 -3.64
CA SER A 84 -21.23 -4.27 -2.99
C SER A 84 -21.68 -3.26 -1.93
N ARG A 85 -20.75 -2.65 -1.18
CA ARG A 85 -21.08 -1.63 -0.17
C ARG A 85 -21.52 -0.31 -0.81
N MET A 86 -20.86 0.09 -1.89
CA MET A 86 -21.23 1.24 -2.72
C MET A 86 -22.64 1.10 -3.28
N GLU A 87 -22.95 -0.04 -3.91
CA GLU A 87 -24.28 -0.31 -4.47
C GLU A 87 -25.37 -0.42 -3.39
N ALA A 88 -25.02 -0.89 -2.19
CA ALA A 88 -25.95 -0.97 -1.06
C ALA A 88 -26.20 0.39 -0.35
N SER A 89 -25.36 1.40 -0.61
CA SER A 89 -25.41 2.70 0.07
C SER A 89 -25.39 3.87 -0.94
N PRO A 90 -26.36 3.94 -1.87
CA PRO A 90 -26.37 4.95 -2.92
C PRO A 90 -26.43 6.37 -2.32
N GLY A 91 -25.57 7.26 -2.80
CA GLY A 91 -25.54 8.66 -2.37
C GLY A 91 -24.77 8.91 -1.06
N LEU A 92 -24.29 7.87 -0.36
CA LEU A 92 -23.53 8.04 0.89
C LEU A 92 -22.30 8.93 0.71
N TYR A 93 -21.56 8.74 -0.39
CA TYR A 93 -20.38 9.56 -0.66
C TYR A 93 -20.74 11.04 -0.83
N LEU A 94 -21.81 11.34 -1.58
CA LEU A 94 -22.28 12.70 -1.79
C LEU A 94 -22.72 13.36 -0.48
N GLU A 95 -23.43 12.62 0.37
CA GLU A 95 -23.80 13.07 1.71
C GLU A 95 -22.53 13.36 2.54
N ALA A 96 -21.55 12.46 2.52
CA ALA A 96 -20.30 12.61 3.28
C ALA A 96 -19.46 13.81 2.81
N VAL A 97 -19.41 14.10 1.50
CA VAL A 97 -18.72 15.28 0.94
C VAL A 97 -19.39 16.58 1.37
N SER A 98 -20.72 16.57 1.56
CA SER A 98 -21.47 17.75 1.99
C SER A 98 -21.29 18.12 3.47
N LYS A 99 -20.70 17.22 4.26
CA LYS A 99 -20.44 17.45 5.70
C LYS A 99 -19.19 18.31 5.86
N GLU A 100 -19.26 19.29 6.75
CA GLU A 100 -18.06 20.01 7.19
C GLU A 100 -17.32 19.19 8.26
N PRO A 101 -16.05 18.79 8.03
CA PRO A 101 -15.27 18.14 9.06
C PRO A 101 -14.82 19.15 10.12
N ASP A 102 -14.39 18.64 11.27
CA ASP A 102 -13.76 19.46 12.30
C ASP A 102 -12.59 20.30 11.74
N LYS A 103 -12.45 21.55 12.20
CA LYS A 103 -11.45 22.50 11.71
C LYS A 103 -10.02 21.99 11.89
N LYS A 104 -9.74 21.30 13.01
CA LYS A 104 -8.42 20.71 13.27
C LYS A 104 -8.15 19.62 12.25
N LEU A 105 -9.12 18.74 12.00
CA LEU A 105 -8.99 17.67 11.01
C LEU A 105 -8.75 18.22 9.60
N MET A 106 -9.53 19.23 9.18
CA MET A 106 -9.32 19.90 7.90
C MET A 106 -7.91 20.50 7.79
N SER A 107 -7.41 21.13 8.86
CA SER A 107 -6.05 21.71 8.86
C SER A 107 -4.96 20.67 8.64
N VAL A 108 -5.11 19.47 9.24
CA VAL A 108 -4.16 18.37 9.07
C VAL A 108 -4.22 17.81 7.66
N ILE A 109 -5.42 17.62 7.08
CA ILE A 109 -5.56 17.21 5.68
C ILE A 109 -4.87 18.21 4.75
N LEU A 110 -5.16 19.52 4.92
CA LEU A 110 -4.58 20.56 4.06
C LEU A 110 -3.05 20.63 4.14
N ALA A 111 -2.47 20.36 5.31
CA ALA A 111 -1.02 20.30 5.48
C ALA A 111 -0.38 19.08 4.77
N ASP A 112 -1.14 18.00 4.60
CA ASP A 112 -0.65 16.76 3.99
C ASP A 112 -0.74 16.74 2.46
N LEU A 113 -1.70 17.46 1.87
CA LEU A 113 -1.90 17.48 0.42
C LEU A 113 -0.62 17.88 -0.37
N PRO A 114 0.11 18.96 -0.04
CA PRO A 114 1.27 19.38 -0.82
C PRO A 114 2.46 18.41 -0.76
N ARG A 115 2.55 17.60 0.31
CA ARG A 115 3.61 16.60 0.50
C ARG A 115 3.21 15.19 0.03
N THR A 116 2.04 15.04 -0.59
CA THR A 116 1.55 13.76 -1.10
C THR A 116 2.02 13.55 -2.55
N PHE A 117 3.04 12.70 -2.74
CA PHE A 117 3.65 12.42 -4.05
C PHE A 117 3.99 13.71 -4.83
N PRO A 118 4.79 14.64 -4.26
CA PRO A 118 5.09 15.93 -4.89
C PRO A 118 5.77 15.80 -6.27
N GLU A 119 6.42 14.67 -6.53
CA GLU A 119 7.05 14.33 -7.80
C GLU A 119 6.07 13.82 -8.88
N ASN A 120 4.84 13.47 -8.50
CA ASN A 120 3.85 12.88 -9.40
C ASN A 120 3.13 13.94 -10.23
N ALA A 121 3.02 13.71 -11.55
CA ALA A 121 2.39 14.65 -12.49
C ALA A 121 0.99 15.12 -12.07
N PHE A 122 0.19 14.26 -11.43
CA PHE A 122 -1.20 14.57 -11.05
C PHE A 122 -1.34 15.19 -9.66
N PHE A 123 -0.26 15.29 -8.87
CA PHE A 123 -0.27 15.84 -7.51
C PHE A 123 0.70 17.01 -7.31
N LYS A 124 1.30 17.54 -8.39
CA LYS A 124 2.24 18.68 -8.35
C LYS A 124 1.57 20.01 -8.00
N ASN A 125 0.44 20.33 -8.63
CA ASN A 125 -0.19 21.65 -8.51
C ASN A 125 -1.71 21.54 -8.39
N PHE A 126 -2.32 22.30 -7.47
CA PHE A 126 -3.78 22.37 -7.28
C PHE A 126 -4.53 23.03 -8.44
N THR A 127 -3.89 23.94 -9.18
CA THR A 127 -4.54 24.71 -10.25
C THR A 127 -4.46 24.03 -11.61
N ASP A 128 -3.73 22.92 -11.71
CA ASP A 128 -3.65 22.13 -12.93
C ASP A 128 -5.02 21.46 -13.20
N PRO A 129 -5.61 21.59 -14.40
CA PRO A 129 -6.86 20.91 -14.76
C PRO A 129 -6.81 19.38 -14.59
N GLU A 130 -5.64 18.76 -14.72
CA GLU A 130 -5.44 17.32 -14.51
C GLU A 130 -5.12 16.95 -13.04
N SER A 131 -5.06 17.95 -12.15
CA SER A 131 -4.74 17.75 -10.75
C SER A 131 -5.76 16.85 -10.05
N LYS A 132 -5.22 15.90 -9.29
CA LYS A 132 -5.99 15.01 -8.41
C LYS A 132 -6.01 15.52 -6.97
N LEU A 133 -5.32 16.61 -6.62
CA LEU A 133 -5.34 17.17 -5.27
C LEU A 133 -6.74 17.60 -4.80
N PRO A 134 -7.60 18.22 -5.63
CA PRO A 134 -8.98 18.53 -5.23
C PRO A 134 -9.80 17.27 -4.92
N SER A 135 -9.70 16.25 -5.78
CA SER A 135 -10.32 14.94 -5.56
C SER A 135 -9.80 14.26 -4.29
N LEU A 136 -8.49 14.31 -4.06
CA LEU A 136 -7.86 13.76 -2.86
C LEU A 136 -8.40 14.42 -1.59
N LYS A 137 -8.47 15.76 -1.57
CA LYS A 137 -9.08 16.51 -0.46
C LYS A 137 -10.51 16.04 -0.20
N ARG A 138 -11.35 15.96 -1.23
CA ARG A 138 -12.77 15.58 -1.07
C ARG A 138 -12.92 14.15 -0.55
N VAL A 139 -12.14 13.20 -1.06
CA VAL A 139 -12.16 11.80 -0.60
C VAL A 139 -11.76 11.70 0.87
N LEU A 140 -10.66 12.35 1.28
CA LEU A 140 -10.17 12.31 2.66
C LEU A 140 -11.16 12.97 3.64
N VAL A 141 -11.73 14.11 3.24
CA VAL A 141 -12.74 14.83 4.04
C VAL A 141 -14.01 13.98 4.20
N ALA A 142 -14.53 13.43 3.11
CA ALA A 142 -15.72 12.58 3.13
C ALA A 142 -15.48 11.33 4.00
N PHE A 143 -14.31 10.70 3.88
CA PHE A 143 -13.96 9.54 4.71
C PHE A 143 -13.95 9.88 6.20
N ALA A 144 -13.25 10.95 6.58
CA ALA A 144 -13.16 11.39 7.96
C ALA A 144 -14.53 11.78 8.55
N ALA A 145 -15.38 12.45 7.75
CA ALA A 145 -16.72 12.83 8.16
C ALA A 145 -17.65 11.61 8.31
N GLN A 146 -17.50 10.59 7.47
CA GLN A 146 -18.31 9.38 7.54
C GLN A 146 -17.89 8.47 8.69
N PHE A 147 -16.59 8.38 8.99
CA PHE A 147 -16.03 7.48 9.99
C PHE A 147 -15.30 8.28 11.09
N PRO A 148 -16.02 9.08 11.91
CA PRO A 148 -15.38 10.01 12.86
C PRO A 148 -14.56 9.33 13.96
N LYS A 149 -14.81 8.04 14.26
CA LYS A 149 -13.99 7.26 15.20
C LYS A 149 -12.58 6.97 14.65
N VAL A 150 -12.45 6.93 13.33
CA VAL A 150 -11.16 6.80 12.63
C VAL A 150 -10.62 8.19 12.28
N GLY A 151 -11.50 9.07 11.81
CA GLY A 151 -11.16 10.43 11.43
C GLY A 151 -10.16 10.46 10.28
N TYR A 152 -9.09 11.23 10.47
CA TYR A 152 -7.96 11.30 9.55
C TYR A 152 -6.66 11.12 10.32
N CYS A 153 -5.84 10.18 9.86
CA CYS A 153 -4.50 9.96 10.38
C CYS A 153 -3.48 10.13 9.23
N GLN A 154 -2.32 10.69 9.55
CA GLN A 154 -1.22 10.83 8.61
C GLN A 154 -0.85 9.46 8.02
N GLY A 155 -0.84 9.38 6.69
CA GLY A 155 -0.68 8.14 5.94
C GLY A 155 -1.85 7.87 4.99
N PHE A 156 -3.07 8.30 5.35
CA PHE A 156 -4.26 8.18 4.51
C PHE A 156 -4.10 8.86 3.15
N ASN A 157 -3.48 10.03 3.14
CA ASN A 157 -3.22 10.81 1.94
C ASN A 157 -2.52 9.99 0.86
N TYR A 158 -1.49 9.22 1.20
CA TYR A 158 -0.77 8.38 0.24
C TYR A 158 -1.61 7.21 -0.27
N ILE A 159 -2.41 6.60 0.60
CA ILE A 159 -3.30 5.49 0.24
C ILE A 159 -4.39 6.00 -0.71
N ALA A 160 -5.10 7.06 -0.34
CA ALA A 160 -6.17 7.65 -1.14
C ALA A 160 -5.65 8.20 -2.49
N ALA A 161 -4.48 8.85 -2.48
CA ALA A 161 -3.82 9.33 -3.71
C ALA A 161 -3.50 8.17 -4.65
N MET A 162 -2.94 7.08 -4.13
CA MET A 162 -2.64 5.88 -4.91
C MET A 162 -3.92 5.28 -5.52
N LEU A 163 -5.02 5.18 -4.76
CA LEU A 163 -6.31 4.71 -5.29
C LEU A 163 -6.80 5.60 -6.44
N LEU A 164 -6.73 6.93 -6.31
CA LEU A 164 -7.11 7.89 -7.35
C LEU A 164 -6.24 7.81 -8.62
N LEU A 165 -4.99 7.34 -8.51
CA LEU A 165 -4.11 7.07 -9.65
C LEU A 165 -4.48 5.81 -10.41
N VAL A 166 -5.15 4.84 -9.77
CA VAL A 166 -5.56 3.58 -10.39
C VAL A 166 -6.90 3.72 -11.09
N LEU A 167 -7.82 4.46 -10.49
CA LEU A 167 -9.18 4.61 -10.99
C LEU A 167 -9.22 5.35 -12.34
N ARG A 168 -10.25 5.04 -13.14
CA ARG A 168 -10.43 5.50 -14.51
C ARG A 168 -11.92 5.84 -14.68
N GLY A 169 -12.21 6.96 -15.33
CA GLY A 169 -13.57 7.49 -15.47
C GLY A 169 -13.64 8.97 -15.13
N THR A 170 -14.85 9.49 -14.91
CA THR A 170 -15.03 10.90 -14.48
C THR A 170 -14.47 11.12 -13.07
N PRO A 171 -14.07 12.35 -12.72
CA PRO A 171 -13.57 12.66 -11.38
C PRO A 171 -14.52 12.21 -10.26
N GLU A 172 -15.82 12.44 -10.42
CA GLU A 172 -16.85 12.13 -9.41
C GLU A 172 -16.96 10.62 -9.17
N ALA A 173 -17.02 9.84 -10.25
CA ALA A 173 -17.06 8.38 -10.17
C ALA A 173 -15.77 7.80 -9.56
N ASN A 174 -14.61 8.40 -9.88
CA ASN A 174 -13.34 7.98 -9.30
C ASN A 174 -13.26 8.32 -7.81
N GLU A 175 -13.77 9.47 -7.40
CA GLU A 175 -13.79 9.87 -5.99
C GLU A 175 -14.64 8.93 -5.13
N GLU A 176 -15.87 8.64 -5.57
CA GLU A 176 -16.74 7.71 -4.85
C GLU A 176 -16.11 6.31 -4.75
N ARG A 177 -15.54 5.81 -5.85
CA ARG A 177 -14.84 4.52 -5.85
C ARG A 177 -13.61 4.53 -4.94
N ALA A 178 -12.85 5.62 -4.91
CA ALA A 178 -11.69 5.77 -4.04
C ALA A 178 -12.13 5.77 -2.56
N PHE A 179 -13.20 6.46 -2.23
CA PHE A 179 -13.80 6.46 -0.90
C PHE A 179 -14.18 5.03 -0.45
N TRP A 180 -14.84 4.26 -1.31
CA TRP A 180 -15.24 2.88 -0.97
C TRP A 180 -14.07 1.89 -0.93
N LEU A 181 -13.03 2.09 -1.74
CA LEU A 181 -11.79 1.31 -1.62
C LEU A 181 -11.01 1.65 -0.35
N LEU A 182 -11.02 2.92 0.06
CA LEU A 182 -10.44 3.35 1.32
C LEU A 182 -11.18 2.73 2.50
N ASP A 183 -12.52 2.77 2.51
CA ASP A 183 -13.35 2.03 3.46
C ASP A 183 -13.01 0.54 3.51
N ALA A 184 -12.88 -0.10 2.35
CA ALA A 184 -12.49 -1.51 2.29
C ALA A 184 -11.16 -1.79 2.98
N LEU A 185 -10.16 -0.94 2.77
CA LEU A 185 -8.85 -1.10 3.38
C LEU A 185 -8.93 -0.87 4.89
N ILE A 186 -9.40 0.31 5.29
CA ILE A 186 -9.28 0.81 6.65
C ILE A 186 -10.25 0.11 7.61
N ASN A 187 -11.51 -0.10 7.21
CA ASN A 187 -12.56 -0.60 8.10
C ASN A 187 -12.76 -2.13 8.01
N HIS A 188 -12.26 -2.79 6.96
CA HIS A 188 -12.60 -4.20 6.70
C HIS A 188 -11.42 -5.13 6.44
N ILE A 189 -10.29 -4.61 5.94
CA ILE A 189 -9.13 -5.44 5.58
C ILE A 189 -8.02 -5.33 6.62
N LEU A 190 -7.76 -4.13 7.13
CA LEU A 190 -6.69 -3.86 8.06
C LEU A 190 -7.16 -4.00 9.51
N PRO A 191 -6.24 -4.30 10.44
CA PRO A 191 -6.45 -3.98 11.85
C PRO A 191 -6.67 -2.48 12.04
N PRO A 192 -7.17 -2.03 13.21
CA PRO A 192 -7.40 -0.62 13.49
C PRO A 192 -6.07 0.14 13.69
N TYR A 193 -5.33 0.34 12.60
CA TYR A 193 -4.00 0.97 12.58
C TYR A 193 -4.04 2.46 12.90
N TYR A 194 -5.19 3.10 12.73
CA TYR A 194 -5.35 4.54 12.77
C TYR A 194 -6.12 4.99 14.02
N SER A 195 -6.02 4.23 15.10
CA SER A 195 -6.42 4.66 16.44
C SER A 195 -5.42 5.67 17.02
N ASP A 196 -5.87 6.49 17.98
CA ASP A 196 -5.04 7.52 18.62
C ASP A 196 -3.77 6.96 19.28
N ASP A 197 -3.84 5.75 19.83
CA ASP A 197 -2.73 5.08 20.52
C ASP A 197 -1.77 4.32 19.57
N MET A 198 -2.12 4.22 18.28
CA MET A 198 -1.42 3.44 17.26
C MET A 198 -1.03 2.02 17.69
N VAL A 199 -1.76 1.42 18.65
CA VAL A 199 -1.40 0.13 19.26
C VAL A 199 -1.29 -0.96 18.20
N SER A 200 -2.22 -0.99 17.24
CA SER A 200 -2.23 -2.01 16.19
C SER A 200 -1.04 -1.91 15.23
N VAL A 201 -0.57 -0.69 14.93
CA VAL A 201 0.63 -0.50 14.08
C VAL A 201 1.87 -0.96 14.83
N ARG A 202 2.04 -0.51 16.08
CA ARG A 202 3.18 -0.90 16.94
C ARG A 202 3.23 -2.42 17.13
N ARG A 203 2.09 -3.03 17.42
CA ARG A 203 1.93 -4.48 17.54
C ARG A 203 2.39 -5.17 16.27
N ASP A 204 1.91 -4.76 15.10
CA ASP A 204 2.25 -5.43 13.84
C ASP A 204 3.73 -5.17 13.42
N CYS A 205 4.32 -4.04 13.79
CA CYS A 205 5.77 -3.84 13.68
C CYS A 205 6.54 -4.83 14.58
N MET A 206 6.11 -5.05 15.82
CA MET A 206 6.70 -6.05 16.71
C MET A 206 6.52 -7.47 16.18
N VAL A 207 5.35 -7.81 15.63
CA VAL A 207 5.11 -9.12 14.99
C VAL A 207 6.05 -9.35 13.82
N LEU A 208 6.32 -8.32 12.99
CA LEU A 208 7.35 -8.43 11.95
C LEU A 208 8.72 -8.73 12.56
N GLY A 209 9.08 -8.07 13.66
CA GLY A 209 10.30 -8.35 14.41
C GLY A 209 10.37 -9.78 14.94
N ASP A 210 9.29 -10.30 15.51
CA ASP A 210 9.22 -11.67 16.00
C ASP A 210 9.34 -12.69 14.86
N LEU A 211 8.76 -12.39 13.69
CA LEU A 211 8.92 -13.22 12.48
C LEU A 211 10.40 -13.25 12.03
N ILE A 212 11.09 -12.11 12.05
CA ILE A 212 12.53 -12.05 11.76
C ILE A 212 13.31 -12.82 12.82
N LYS A 213 13.03 -12.63 14.11
CA LYS A 213 13.67 -13.39 15.21
C LYS A 213 13.53 -14.90 15.03
N LEU A 214 12.35 -15.38 14.61
CA LEU A 214 12.08 -16.80 14.41
C LEU A 214 12.83 -17.39 13.19
N ARG A 215 13.08 -16.59 12.15
CA ARG A 215 13.59 -17.07 10.85
C ARG A 215 15.03 -16.68 10.55
N ASP A 216 15.51 -15.59 11.13
CA ASP A 216 16.86 -15.05 10.98
C ASP A 216 17.29 -14.37 12.29
N PRO A 217 17.55 -15.18 13.35
CA PRO A 217 17.90 -14.67 14.68
C PRO A 217 19.18 -13.82 14.67
N ALA A 218 20.11 -14.10 13.74
CA ALA A 218 21.32 -13.30 13.57
C ALA A 218 21.00 -11.86 13.16
N LEU A 219 20.08 -11.66 12.20
CA LEU A 219 19.64 -10.32 11.81
C LEU A 219 18.87 -9.64 12.94
N ASN A 220 18.01 -10.37 13.65
CA ASN A 220 17.31 -9.80 14.80
C ASN A 220 18.28 -9.33 15.90
N ALA A 221 19.38 -10.05 16.11
CA ALA A 221 20.41 -9.66 17.07
C ALA A 221 21.05 -8.31 16.70
N ILE A 222 21.25 -8.01 15.41
CA ILE A 222 21.71 -6.68 14.97
C ILE A 222 20.74 -5.59 15.43
N VAL A 223 19.44 -5.76 15.15
CA VAL A 223 18.42 -4.78 15.53
C VAL A 223 18.39 -4.54 17.03
N VAL A 224 18.44 -5.62 17.83
CA VAL A 224 18.44 -5.56 19.30
C VAL A 224 19.73 -4.90 19.82
N ASN A 225 20.90 -5.27 19.30
CA ASN A 225 22.19 -4.73 19.75
C ASN A 225 22.35 -3.25 19.37
N SER A 226 21.73 -2.80 18.28
CA SER A 226 21.66 -1.38 17.93
C SER A 226 20.71 -0.58 18.82
N GLY A 227 20.02 -1.19 19.80
CA GLY A 227 19.16 -0.50 20.76
C GLY A 227 17.88 0.10 20.15
N VAL A 228 17.43 -0.39 19.00
CA VAL A 228 16.24 0.10 18.29
C VAL A 228 15.16 -0.97 18.21
N ASN A 229 13.90 -0.55 18.16
CA ASN A 229 12.76 -1.43 17.95
C ASN A 229 12.23 -1.37 16.50
N TYR A 230 11.50 -2.42 16.10
CA TYR A 230 10.93 -2.49 14.75
C TYR A 230 9.86 -1.43 14.48
N THR A 231 9.21 -0.89 15.50
CA THR A 231 8.25 0.22 15.36
C THR A 231 8.95 1.44 14.76
N THR A 232 10.09 1.86 15.31
CA THR A 232 10.89 2.98 14.80
C THR A 232 11.35 2.75 13.36
N LEU A 233 11.69 1.50 13.02
CA LEU A 233 12.21 1.15 11.70
C LEU A 233 11.12 1.02 10.62
N CYS A 234 9.93 0.52 10.98
CA CYS A 234 8.96 0.01 10.02
C CYS A 234 7.55 0.62 10.12
N ALA A 235 7.25 1.49 11.09
CA ALA A 235 5.89 2.03 11.27
C ALA A 235 5.30 2.62 9.97
N LYS A 236 6.14 3.35 9.23
CA LYS A 236 5.76 3.97 7.95
C LYS A 236 5.27 2.96 6.90
N TRP A 237 5.81 1.74 6.93
CA TRP A 237 5.41 0.68 6.00
C TRP A 237 3.98 0.22 6.22
N PHE A 238 3.57 0.07 7.48
CA PHE A 238 2.23 -0.38 7.84
C PHE A 238 1.22 0.76 7.75
N ILE A 239 1.57 1.96 8.23
CA ILE A 239 0.64 3.09 8.25
C ILE A 239 0.31 3.63 6.85
N CYS A 240 1.29 3.60 5.92
CA CYS A 240 1.10 4.02 4.54
C CYS A 240 0.89 2.84 3.58
N LEU A 241 0.82 1.59 4.09
CA LEU A 241 0.71 0.38 3.28
C LEU A 241 1.78 0.29 2.17
N TYR A 242 3.01 0.72 2.47
CA TYR A 242 4.13 0.86 1.53
C TYR A 242 4.01 1.92 0.43
N ALA A 243 2.87 2.62 0.32
CA ALA A 243 2.61 3.55 -0.77
C ALA A 243 3.58 4.74 -0.81
N ASP A 244 4.12 5.16 0.34
CA ASP A 244 5.03 6.30 0.50
C ASP A 244 6.52 5.89 0.63
N VAL A 245 6.84 4.62 0.35
CA VAL A 245 8.22 4.12 0.50
C VAL A 245 8.68 3.25 -0.67
N LEU A 246 7.78 2.54 -1.36
CA LEU A 246 8.16 1.66 -2.47
C LEU A 246 7.78 2.26 -3.84
N PRO A 247 8.51 1.89 -4.92
CA PRO A 247 8.13 2.23 -6.28
C PRO A 247 6.68 1.88 -6.60
N ILE A 248 6.02 2.72 -7.39
CA ILE A 248 4.58 2.60 -7.66
C ILE A 248 4.19 1.23 -8.21
N GLU A 249 4.96 0.66 -9.14
CA GLU A 249 4.67 -0.66 -9.70
C GLU A 249 4.68 -1.75 -8.63
N THR A 250 5.65 -1.74 -7.72
CA THR A 250 5.70 -2.68 -6.59
C THR A 250 4.56 -2.48 -5.62
N THR A 251 4.24 -1.23 -5.28
CA THR A 251 3.09 -0.88 -4.46
C THR A 251 1.78 -1.43 -5.06
N MET A 252 1.54 -1.24 -6.36
CA MET A 252 0.35 -1.77 -7.04
C MET A 252 0.25 -3.29 -6.93
N ARG A 253 1.38 -3.98 -7.02
CA ARG A 253 1.46 -5.44 -6.91
C ARG A 253 1.23 -5.95 -5.48
N ILE A 254 1.64 -5.19 -4.48
CA ILE A 254 1.29 -5.44 -3.08
C ILE A 254 -0.22 -5.27 -2.90
N PHE A 255 -0.80 -4.18 -3.43
CA PHE A 255 -2.24 -3.91 -3.31
C PHE A 255 -3.12 -4.95 -4.03
N ASP A 256 -2.70 -5.43 -5.20
CA ASP A 256 -3.34 -6.56 -5.89
C ASP A 256 -3.53 -7.76 -4.96
N CYS A 257 -2.53 -8.03 -4.11
CA CYS A 257 -2.56 -9.10 -3.13
C CYS A 257 -3.31 -8.70 -1.85
N LEU A 258 -3.13 -7.47 -1.36
CA LEU A 258 -3.73 -6.96 -0.13
C LEU A 258 -5.26 -6.97 -0.20
N PHE A 259 -5.83 -6.41 -1.28
CA PHE A 259 -7.29 -6.43 -1.51
C PHE A 259 -7.86 -7.84 -1.61
N TYR A 260 -7.05 -8.81 -2.06
CA TYR A 260 -7.50 -10.19 -2.20
C TYR A 260 -7.32 -11.02 -0.93
N GLU A 261 -6.15 -10.97 -0.30
CA GLU A 261 -5.72 -11.90 0.75
C GLU A 261 -5.70 -11.31 2.17
N GLY A 262 -5.82 -9.99 2.28
CA GLY A 262 -5.82 -9.25 3.53
C GLY A 262 -4.45 -8.78 4.02
N ASP A 263 -4.47 -8.11 5.16
CA ASP A 263 -3.36 -7.54 5.92
C ASP A 263 -2.08 -8.40 6.03
N LYS A 264 -2.19 -9.73 6.03
CA LYS A 264 -1.02 -10.63 6.05
C LYS A 264 0.01 -10.37 4.95
N ILE A 265 -0.41 -9.71 3.86
CA ILE A 265 0.45 -9.33 2.74
C ILE A 265 1.48 -8.27 3.17
N LEU A 266 1.15 -7.41 4.13
CA LEU A 266 2.08 -6.40 4.65
C LEU A 266 3.29 -7.04 5.31
N PHE A 267 3.08 -8.05 6.17
CA PHE A 267 4.20 -8.80 6.78
C PHE A 267 5.08 -9.49 5.73
N ARG A 268 4.49 -10.01 4.65
CA ARG A 268 5.25 -10.63 3.56
C ARG A 268 6.14 -9.62 2.85
N ALA A 269 5.63 -8.41 2.61
CA ALA A 269 6.39 -7.32 2.00
C ALA A 269 7.55 -6.89 2.91
N GLY A 270 7.27 -6.60 4.19
CA GLY A 270 8.30 -6.19 5.16
C GLY A 270 9.37 -7.25 5.36
N PHE A 271 8.97 -8.52 5.50
CA PHE A 271 9.92 -9.62 5.66
C PHE A 271 10.79 -9.80 4.41
N ALA A 272 10.22 -9.69 3.20
CA ALA A 272 10.99 -9.78 1.96
C ALA A 272 11.97 -8.62 1.83
N LEU A 273 11.58 -7.37 2.14
CA LEU A 273 12.50 -6.22 2.13
C LEU A 273 13.71 -6.47 3.01
N ILE A 274 13.49 -6.85 4.28
CA ILE A 274 14.55 -7.12 5.24
C ILE A 274 15.47 -8.26 4.75
N ARG A 275 14.89 -9.34 4.23
CA ARG A 275 15.66 -10.51 3.80
C ARG A 275 16.44 -10.31 2.50
N LEU A 276 15.92 -9.52 1.55
CA LEU A 276 16.64 -9.17 0.32
C LEU A 276 17.87 -8.32 0.63
N HIS A 277 17.81 -7.48 1.67
CA HIS A 277 18.89 -6.59 2.09
C HIS A 277 19.71 -7.14 3.27
N ARG A 278 19.57 -8.43 3.57
CA ARG A 278 20.16 -9.06 4.75
C ARG A 278 21.66 -8.86 4.85
N ASN A 279 22.40 -8.96 3.75
CA ASN A 279 23.86 -8.84 3.76
C ASN A 279 24.31 -7.44 4.19
N HIS A 280 23.62 -6.38 3.75
CA HIS A 280 23.89 -5.01 4.20
C HIS A 280 23.49 -4.81 5.66
N LEU A 281 22.33 -5.34 6.06
CA LEU A 281 21.85 -5.23 7.44
C LEU A 281 22.77 -5.92 8.45
N LEU A 282 23.40 -7.04 8.09
CA LEU A 282 24.37 -7.73 8.96
C LEU A 282 25.68 -6.97 9.16
N GLN A 283 25.96 -5.98 8.32
CA GLN A 283 27.13 -5.12 8.45
C GLN A 283 26.84 -3.86 9.29
N CYS A 284 25.59 -3.64 9.69
CA CYS A 284 25.26 -2.56 10.60
C CYS A 284 25.68 -2.93 12.03
N ASP A 285 26.45 -2.06 12.66
CA ASP A 285 26.90 -2.15 14.04
C ASP A 285 26.26 -1.10 14.95
N GLU A 286 25.78 0.02 14.38
CA GLU A 286 25.19 1.13 15.12
C GLU A 286 23.79 1.54 14.64
N PHE A 287 23.02 2.18 15.54
CA PHE A 287 21.66 2.67 15.29
C PHE A 287 21.52 3.54 14.01
N PRO A 288 22.38 4.55 13.76
CA PRO A 288 22.24 5.41 12.59
C PRO A 288 22.42 4.66 11.27
N ALA A 289 23.36 3.71 11.22
CA ALA A 289 23.62 2.88 10.05
C ALA A 289 22.43 1.97 9.74
N LEU A 290 21.86 1.34 10.78
CA LEU A 290 20.68 0.49 10.65
C LEU A 290 19.46 1.27 10.16
N LEU A 291 19.18 2.43 10.78
CA LEU A 291 18.06 3.30 10.39
C LEU A 291 18.21 3.79 8.95
N THR A 292 19.41 4.18 8.55
CA THR A 292 19.70 4.60 7.18
C THR A 292 19.48 3.45 6.21
N THR A 293 19.95 2.25 6.53
CA THR A 293 19.78 1.06 5.68
C THR A 293 18.30 0.71 5.51
N PHE A 294 17.49 0.80 6.58
CA PHE A 294 16.04 0.58 6.49
C PHE A 294 15.32 1.60 5.59
N ARG A 295 15.80 2.85 5.56
CA ARG A 295 15.28 3.88 4.67
C ARG A 295 15.69 3.64 3.21
N THR A 296 16.99 3.40 2.98
CA THR A 296 17.53 3.27 1.61
C THR A 296 17.13 1.98 0.93
N MET A 297 16.90 0.89 1.67
CA MET A 297 16.46 -0.38 1.06
C MET A 297 15.07 -0.33 0.42
N CYS A 298 14.24 0.65 0.79
CA CYS A 298 12.97 0.89 0.10
C CYS A 298 13.18 1.54 -1.28
N HIS A 299 14.36 2.11 -1.51
CA HIS A 299 14.80 2.80 -2.73
C HIS A 299 15.96 2.03 -3.42
N ASP A 300 15.96 0.70 -3.32
CA ASP A 300 16.93 -0.15 -4.02
C ASP A 300 16.34 -0.69 -5.32
N LYS A 301 17.19 -0.98 -6.32
CA LYS A 301 16.79 -1.61 -7.58
C LYS A 301 15.90 -2.84 -7.39
N GLN A 302 16.14 -3.67 -6.37
CA GLN A 302 15.38 -4.89 -6.09
C GLN A 302 13.91 -4.61 -5.76
N THR A 303 13.61 -3.41 -5.26
CA THR A 303 12.25 -2.95 -5.03
C THR A 303 11.58 -2.40 -6.28
N LEU A 304 12.35 -2.05 -7.33
CA LEU A 304 11.83 -1.69 -8.65
C LEU A 304 11.37 -2.95 -9.41
N TRP A 305 12.14 -4.04 -9.32
CA TRP A 305 11.85 -5.35 -9.92
C TRP A 305 10.68 -6.04 -9.22
N CYS A 306 9.47 -5.51 -9.44
CA CYS A 306 8.26 -5.86 -8.71
C CYS A 306 7.87 -7.34 -8.83
N HIS A 307 8.22 -8.01 -9.93
CA HIS A 307 7.91 -9.43 -10.12
C HIS A 307 8.73 -10.30 -9.17
N GLU A 308 10.04 -10.08 -9.15
CA GLU A 308 11.03 -10.75 -8.31
C GLU A 308 10.76 -10.44 -6.83
N PHE A 309 10.44 -9.18 -6.51
CA PHE A 309 10.04 -8.78 -5.17
C PHE A 309 8.79 -9.55 -4.70
N LEU A 310 7.77 -9.67 -5.55
CA LEU A 310 6.57 -10.46 -5.22
C LEU A 310 6.88 -11.96 -5.08
N GLN A 311 7.80 -12.51 -5.88
CA GLN A 311 8.25 -13.88 -5.68
C GLN A 311 8.89 -14.03 -4.29
N ALA A 312 9.78 -13.12 -3.91
CA ALA A 312 10.42 -13.09 -2.59
C ALA A 312 9.39 -12.99 -1.44
N MET A 313 8.34 -12.16 -1.56
CA MET A 313 7.24 -12.07 -0.61
C MET A 313 6.52 -13.40 -0.35
N PHE A 314 6.42 -14.25 -1.37
CA PHE A 314 5.73 -15.53 -1.26
C PHE A 314 6.65 -16.71 -0.96
N THR A 315 7.97 -16.59 -1.15
CA THR A 315 8.95 -17.64 -0.90
C THR A 315 9.72 -17.46 0.41
N LEU A 316 10.32 -16.28 0.65
CA LEU A 316 11.26 -16.05 1.75
C LEU A 316 10.65 -16.22 3.15
N PRO A 317 9.42 -15.72 3.45
CA PRO A 317 8.81 -15.96 4.76
C PRO A 317 8.41 -17.41 5.01
N GLY A 318 8.43 -18.26 3.97
CA GLY A 318 7.88 -19.61 4.00
C GLY A 318 6.38 -19.64 4.27
N ASN A 319 5.95 -20.64 5.05
CA ASN A 319 4.57 -20.71 5.52
C ASN A 319 4.32 -19.61 6.57
N LEU A 320 3.42 -18.69 6.23
CA LEU A 320 2.95 -17.63 7.11
C LEU A 320 1.43 -17.72 7.13
N SER A 321 0.93 -18.50 8.11
CA SER A 321 -0.48 -18.75 8.30
C SER A 321 -1.12 -17.58 9.07
N ARG A 322 -2.44 -17.37 8.89
CA ARG A 322 -3.17 -16.37 9.68
C ARG A 322 -3.12 -16.70 11.17
N LYS A 323 -3.19 -17.98 11.53
CA LYS A 323 -3.09 -18.45 12.91
C LYS A 323 -1.78 -18.01 13.57
N THR A 324 -0.65 -18.19 12.87
CA THR A 324 0.67 -17.78 13.37
C THR A 324 0.76 -16.26 13.58
N ILE A 325 0.23 -15.47 12.65
CA ILE A 325 0.19 -14.00 12.81
C ILE A 325 -0.65 -13.63 14.05
N GLU A 326 -1.80 -14.27 14.23
CA GLU A 326 -2.69 -13.98 15.35
C GLU A 326 -2.07 -14.37 16.71
N GLU A 327 -1.40 -15.51 16.79
CA GLU A 327 -0.65 -15.93 17.98
C GLU A 327 0.45 -14.92 18.34
N LEU A 328 1.20 -14.43 17.35
CA LEU A 328 2.21 -13.40 17.56
C LEU A 328 1.60 -12.06 17.96
N ARG A 329 0.45 -11.68 17.37
CA ARG A 329 -0.28 -10.45 17.71
C ARG A 329 -0.67 -10.42 19.18
N GLN A 330 -1.20 -11.51 19.73
CA GLN A 330 -1.57 -11.59 21.14
C GLN A 330 -0.37 -11.32 22.08
N SER A 331 0.81 -11.84 21.73
CA SER A 331 2.01 -11.61 22.52
C SER A 331 2.62 -10.21 22.31
N ALA A 332 2.53 -9.65 21.11
CA ALA A 332 2.99 -8.30 20.81
C ALA A 332 2.09 -7.24 21.45
N GLU A 333 0.77 -7.45 21.46
CA GLU A 333 -0.20 -6.49 21.98
C GLU A 333 -0.02 -6.29 23.49
N ARG A 334 0.20 -7.38 24.25
CA ARG A 334 0.53 -7.29 25.68
C ARG A 334 1.77 -6.40 25.93
N ARG A 335 2.85 -6.62 25.18
CA ARG A 335 4.08 -5.81 25.30
C ARG A 335 3.84 -4.33 24.99
N VAL A 336 3.07 -4.02 23.95
CA VAL A 336 2.73 -2.63 23.60
C VAL A 336 1.92 -1.95 24.70
N LEU A 337 0.98 -2.65 25.32
CA LEU A 337 0.14 -2.11 26.40
C LEU A 337 0.93 -1.92 27.71
N GLU A 338 1.87 -2.83 28.01
CA GLU A 338 2.82 -2.68 29.12
C GLU A 338 3.72 -1.45 28.94
N GLU A 339 4.23 -1.23 27.72
CA GLU A 339 5.01 -0.02 27.37
C GLU A 339 4.20 1.28 27.50
N ASN A 340 2.88 1.25 27.32
CA ASN A 340 2.01 2.42 27.49
C ASN A 340 1.65 2.72 28.95
N SER A 341 1.78 1.72 29.82
CA SER A 341 1.44 1.82 31.24
C SER A 341 2.63 2.17 32.11
N SER A 342 3.84 2.16 31.53
CA SER A 342 5.12 2.51 32.14
C SER A 342 5.48 3.95 31.78
#